data_AF-A0A0D8BYE0-F1
#
_entry.id   AF-A0A0D8BYE0-F1
#
_cell.length_a   1.000
_cell.length_b   1.000
_cell.length_c   1.000
_cell.angle_alpha   90.00
_cell.angle_beta   90.00
_cell.angle_gamma   90.00
#
_symmetry.space_group_name_H-M   'P 1'
#
loop_
_entity.id
_entity.type
_entity.pdbx_description
1 polymer ?
#
loop_
_entity_poly.entity_id
_entity_poly.type
_entity_poly.pdbx_seq_one_letter_code
_entity_poly.pdbx_strand_id
1 'polypeptide(L)'
;MPTITLRLERHNPTKAKQEMYERMTEWNTEFANWLLNHPKLNQATSKLFQEFSSQRFPSAVVNQTIREVKSQKKKQKAKKSADTPSTPT
;
A
#
# COMPACT_ATOMS: atom_id res chain seq x y z
N MET A 1 -29.49 19.51 30.31
CA MET A 1 -28.13 19.01 30.00
C MET A 1 -27.56 19.88 28.89
N PRO A 2 -26.39 20.52 29.06
CA PRO A 2 -25.81 21.33 27.99
C PRO A 2 -25.17 20.42 26.94
N THR A 3 -25.49 20.67 25.67
CA THR A 3 -24.95 19.93 24.52
C THR A 3 -24.04 20.86 23.73
N ILE A 4 -22.80 20.43 23.47
CA ILE A 4 -21.83 21.18 22.68
C ILE A 4 -21.89 20.66 21.23
N THR A 5 -22.12 21.57 20.29
CA THR A 5 -22.12 21.26 18.85
C THR A 5 -20.80 21.73 18.24
N LEU A 6 -19.93 20.79 17.88
CA LEU A 6 -18.68 21.08 17.18
C LEU A 6 -18.95 21.20 15.68
N ARG A 7 -18.75 22.39 15.10
CA ARG A 7 -18.69 22.57 13.64
C ARG A 7 -17.24 22.37 13.19
N LEU A 8 -16.95 21.26 12.53
CA LEU A 8 -15.67 21.09 11.82
C LEU A 8 -15.74 21.84 10.49
N GLU A 9 -15.01 22.95 10.37
CA GLU A 9 -14.81 23.57 9.06
C GLU A 9 -13.87 22.70 8.22
N ARG A 10 -14.32 22.32 7.03
CA ARG A 10 -13.58 21.49 6.09
C ARG A 10 -12.53 22.36 5.39
N HIS A 11 -11.39 22.54 6.04
CA HIS A 11 -10.26 23.26 5.46
C HIS A 11 -9.72 22.46 4.26
N ASN A 12 -9.73 23.05 3.06
CA ASN A 12 -8.97 22.52 1.92
C ASN A 12 -7.54 22.21 2.39
N PRO A 13 -6.96 21.05 2.03
CA PRO A 13 -5.63 20.70 2.49
C PRO A 13 -4.67 21.82 2.12
N THR A 14 -4.04 22.41 3.12
CA THR A 14 -2.99 23.41 2.92
C THR A 14 -1.87 22.78 2.07
N LYS A 15 -1.11 23.59 1.34
CA LYS A 15 0.00 23.11 0.48
C LYS A 15 0.91 22.11 1.22
N ALA A 16 1.19 22.35 2.49
CA ALA A 16 1.93 21.44 3.36
C ALA A 16 1.30 20.03 3.52
N LYS A 17 -0.03 19.92 3.59
CA LYS A 17 -0.72 18.61 3.63
C LYS A 17 -0.64 17.90 2.27
N GLN A 18 -0.74 18.64 1.17
CA GLN A 18 -0.60 18.07 -0.17
C GLN A 18 0.80 17.50 -0.38
N GLU A 19 1.83 18.29 -0.08
CA GLU A 19 3.23 17.84 -0.15
C GLU A 19 3.50 16.61 0.74
N MET A 20 2.91 16.58 1.94
CA MET A 20 3.00 15.41 2.82
C MET A 20 2.36 14.16 2.18
N TYR A 21 1.15 14.29 1.62
CA TYR A 21 0.46 13.17 0.98
C TYR A 21 1.18 12.71 -0.30
N GLU A 22 1.74 13.62 -1.08
CA GLU A 22 2.53 13.31 -2.27
C GLU A 22 3.75 12.48 -1.89
N ARG A 23 4.57 12.95 -0.94
CA ARG A 23 5.74 12.19 -0.45
C ARG A 23 5.36 10.81 0.09
N MET A 24 4.25 10.73 0.81
CA MET A 24 3.74 9.48 1.35
C MET A 24 3.28 8.51 0.25
N THR A 25 2.73 9.04 -0.84
CA THR A 25 2.33 8.28 -2.02
C THR A 25 3.54 7.79 -2.82
N GLU A 26 4.56 8.63 -2.97
CA GLU A 26 5.83 8.28 -3.61
C GLU A 26 6.50 7.12 -2.89
N TRP A 27 6.72 7.24 -1.57
CA TRP A 27 7.32 6.16 -0.77
C TRP A 27 6.51 4.86 -0.81
N ASN A 28 5.17 4.96 -0.78
CA ASN A 28 4.32 3.78 -0.90
C ASN A 28 4.46 3.11 -2.26
N THR A 29 4.55 3.90 -3.32
CA THR A 29 4.72 3.40 -4.70
C THR A 29 6.07 2.71 -4.85
N GLU A 30 7.14 3.33 -4.38
CA GLU A 30 8.49 2.75 -4.40
C GLU A 30 8.55 1.44 -3.60
N PHE A 31 7.98 1.44 -2.39
CA PHE A 31 7.94 0.24 -1.56
C PHE A 31 7.12 -0.88 -2.22
N ALA A 32 5.98 -0.55 -2.84
CA ALA A 32 5.16 -1.52 -3.55
C ALA A 32 5.91 -2.14 -4.75
N ASN A 33 6.61 -1.32 -5.52
CA ASN A 33 7.41 -1.76 -6.67
C ASN A 33 8.57 -2.67 -6.23
N TRP A 34 9.25 -2.31 -5.13
CA TRP A 34 10.28 -3.14 -4.53
C TRP A 34 9.71 -4.50 -4.07
N LEU A 35 8.54 -4.49 -3.42
CA LEU A 35 7.85 -5.70 -2.96
C LEU A 35 7.42 -6.65 -4.08
N LEU A 36 7.06 -6.13 -5.27
CA LEU A 36 6.65 -6.96 -6.41
C LEU A 36 7.75 -7.94 -6.82
N ASN A 37 8.99 -7.47 -6.78
CA ASN A 37 10.19 -8.21 -7.16
C ASN A 37 10.81 -8.97 -5.98
N HIS A 38 10.35 -8.75 -4.74
CA HIS A 38 10.93 -9.37 -3.56
C HIS A 38 10.57 -10.87 -3.44
N PRO A 39 11.55 -11.77 -3.25
CA PRO A 39 11.31 -13.22 -3.23
C PRO A 39 10.47 -13.66 -2.02
N LYS A 40 10.55 -12.95 -0.89
CA LYS A 40 9.83 -13.28 0.36
C LYS A 40 8.52 -12.52 0.55
N LEU A 41 7.91 -12.02 -0.52
CA LEU A 41 6.67 -11.24 -0.42
C LEU A 41 5.60 -11.95 0.43
N ASN A 42 5.42 -13.27 0.30
CA ASN A 42 4.40 -14.02 1.02
C ASN A 42 4.54 -13.92 2.56
N GLN A 43 5.77 -13.85 3.06
CA GLN A 43 6.11 -13.75 4.48
C GLN A 43 6.38 -12.30 4.92
N ALA A 44 6.21 -11.32 4.03
CA ALA A 44 6.45 -9.92 4.34
C ALA A 44 5.56 -9.45 5.51
N THR A 45 6.21 -8.81 6.48
CA THR A 45 5.64 -8.12 7.64
C THR A 45 6.22 -6.70 7.70
N SER A 46 5.71 -5.83 8.57
CA SER A 46 6.24 -4.46 8.70
C SER A 46 7.74 -4.37 9.02
N LYS A 47 8.35 -5.43 9.56
CA LYS A 47 9.82 -5.50 9.77
C LYS A 47 10.60 -5.48 8.46
N LEU A 48 10.03 -6.03 7.38
CA LEU A 48 10.65 -6.03 6.05
C LEU A 48 10.85 -4.62 5.51
N PHE A 49 10.06 -3.65 5.98
CA PHE A 49 10.25 -2.25 5.62
C PHE A 49 11.62 -1.72 6.05
N GLN A 50 12.21 -2.24 7.13
CA GLN A 50 13.56 -1.86 7.55
C GLN A 50 14.64 -2.28 6.55
N GLU A 51 14.39 -3.32 5.74
CA GLU A 51 15.29 -3.70 4.64
C GLU A 51 15.16 -2.76 3.44
N PHE A 52 14.00 -2.11 3.29
CA PHE A 52 13.74 -1.15 2.22
C PHE A 52 14.22 0.26 2.58
N SER A 53 13.94 0.73 3.80
CA SER A 53 14.31 2.08 4.24
C SER A 53 14.58 2.13 5.76
N SER A 54 15.58 2.93 6.15
CA SER A 54 15.88 3.25 7.55
C SER A 54 14.97 4.34 8.12
N GLN A 55 14.15 4.99 7.29
CA GLN A 55 13.25 6.04 7.72
C GLN A 55 12.05 5.49 8.49
N ARG A 56 11.53 6.32 9.40
CA ARG A 56 10.38 5.94 10.23
C ARG A 56 9.11 6.16 9.42
N PHE A 57 8.44 5.06 9.06
CA PHE A 57 7.16 5.11 8.33
C PHE A 57 6.02 4.50 9.15
N PRO A 58 4.78 5.00 9.04
CA PRO A 58 3.66 4.45 9.80
C PRO A 58 3.40 2.98 9.45
N SER A 59 3.44 2.12 10.47
CA SER A 59 3.31 0.66 10.30
C SER A 59 1.97 0.25 9.67
N ALA A 60 0.90 1.00 9.93
CA ALA A 60 -0.41 0.78 9.33
C ALA A 60 -0.35 0.86 7.79
N VAL A 61 0.40 1.82 7.28
CA VAL A 61 0.51 2.09 5.84
C VAL A 61 1.40 1.04 5.19
N VAL A 62 2.54 0.70 5.80
CA VAL A 62 3.39 -0.43 5.39
C VAL A 62 2.58 -1.73 5.27
N ASN A 63 1.80 -2.05 6.30
CA ASN A 63 1.02 -3.27 6.34
C ASN A 63 -0.09 -3.28 5.28
N GLN A 64 -0.72 -2.13 5.02
CA GLN A 64 -1.68 -1.99 3.94
C GLN A 64 -1.02 -2.25 2.58
N THR A 65 0.12 -1.62 2.30
CA THR A 65 0.86 -1.81 1.04
C THR A 65 1.25 -3.28 0.82
N ILE A 66 1.74 -3.96 1.86
CA ILE A 66 2.04 -5.40 1.78
C ILE A 66 0.80 -6.23 1.41
N ARG A 67 -0.36 -5.95 2.03
CA ARG A 67 -1.61 -6.66 1.74
C ARG A 67 -2.08 -6.41 0.31
N GLU A 68 -2.01 -5.17 -0.14
CA GLU A 68 -2.39 -4.74 -1.49
C GLU A 68 -1.55 -5.48 -2.54
N VAL A 69 -0.23 -5.45 -2.40
CA VAL A 69 0.72 -6.10 -3.34
C VAL A 69 0.52 -7.62 -3.37
N LYS A 70 0.31 -8.25 -2.21
CA LYS A 70 -0.03 -9.69 -2.13
C LYS A 70 -1.31 -10.00 -2.90
N SER A 71 -2.37 -9.21 -2.69
CA SER A 71 -3.66 -9.37 -3.36
C SER A 71 -3.53 -9.20 -4.87
N GLN A 72 -2.82 -8.17 -5.33
CA GLN A 72 -2.58 -7.93 -6.75
C GLN A 72 -1.78 -9.05 -7.40
N LYS A 73 -0.70 -9.54 -6.77
CA LYS A 73 0.09 -10.67 -7.29
C LYS A 73 -0.75 -11.95 -7.38
N LYS A 74 -1.63 -12.20 -6.41
CA LYS A 74 -2.59 -13.32 -6.46
C LYS A 74 -3.57 -13.18 -7.64
N LYS A 75 -4.15 -11.98 -7.83
CA LYS A 75 -5.06 -11.70 -8.96
C LYS A 75 -4.37 -11.88 -10.31
N GLN A 76 -3.11 -11.42 -10.45
CA GLN A 76 -2.33 -11.60 -11.68
C GLN A 76 -2.07 -13.09 -11.99
N LYS A 77 -1.74 -13.90 -10.98
CA LYS A 77 -1.58 -15.35 -11.15
C LYS A 77 -2.88 -16.02 -11.62
N ALA A 78 -4.01 -15.67 -11.00
CA ALA A 78 -5.31 -16.22 -11.36
C ALA A 78 -5.74 -15.85 -12.80
N LYS A 79 -5.44 -14.61 -13.24
CA LYS A 79 -5.68 -14.19 -14.64
C LYS A 79 -4.81 -14.95 -15.63
N LYS A 80 -3.51 -15.12 -15.34
CA LYS A 80 -2.60 -15.90 -16.21
C LYS A 80 -3.04 -17.36 -16.37
N SER A 81 -3.58 -17.99 -15.33
CA SER A 81 -4.11 -19.35 -15.41
C SER A 81 -5.45 -19.47 -16.12
N ALA A 82 -6.22 -18.37 -16.25
CA ALA A 82 -7.49 -18.35 -16.97
C ALA A 82 -7.32 -18.14 -18.49
N ASP A 83 -6.21 -17.54 -18.92
CA ASP A 83 -5.88 -17.27 -20.33
C ASP A 83 -5.07 -18.39 -21.02
N THR A 84 -4.87 -19.55 -20.37
CA THR A 84 -4.20 -20.69 -21.03
C THR A 84 -5.28 -21.51 -21.75
N PRO A 85 -5.29 -21.60 -23.10
CA PRO A 85 -6.28 -22.39 -23.81
C PRO A 85 -6.00 -23.86 -23.50
N SER A 86 -6.94 -24.51 -22.84
CA SER A 86 -7.00 -25.95 -22.69
C SER A 86 -6.94 -26.59 -24.08
N THR A 87 -5.80 -27.19 -24.41
CA THR A 87 -5.61 -28.02 -25.60
C THR A 87 -6.55 -29.21 -25.51
N PRO A 88 -7.48 -29.43 -26.46
CA PRO A 88 -8.29 -30.64 -26.47
C PRO A 88 -7.40 -31.78 -26.97
N THR A 89 -7.28 -32.84 -26.17
CA THR A 89 -6.77 -34.15 -26.60
C THR A 89 -7.97 -35.02 -26.94
#